data_AF-A0A160NVU8-F1
#
_entry.id   AF-A0A160NVU8-F1
#
_cell.length_a   1.000
_cell.length_b   1.000
_cell.length_c   1.000
_cell.angle_alpha   90.00
_cell.angle_beta   90.00
_cell.angle_gamma   90.00
#
_symmetry.space_group_name_H-M   'P 1'
#
loop_
_entity.id
_entity.type
_entity.pdbx_description
1 polymer ?
#
loop_
_entity_poly.entity_id
_entity_poly.type
_entity_poly.pdbx_seq_one_letter_code
_entity_poly.pdbx_strand_id
1 'polypeptide(L)'
;MREHPHPHHPRVPAGEAVTTTATTTPTTGLATDHGLRRHPAPAPGCTVCALLIEWFGHYAGTGPRHDASAAVDCAVEIRNHPHDPPKMTLKRHAPPPPR
;
A
#
# COMPACT_ATOMS: atom_id res chain seq x y z
N MET A 1 54.82 -49.57 12.73
CA MET A 1 53.91 -48.44 12.98
C MET A 1 52.82 -48.58 11.91
N ARG A 2 51.66 -49.22 12.17
CA ARG A 2 50.46 -48.68 12.86
C ARG A 2 50.22 -47.22 12.43
N GLU A 3 49.13 -46.80 11.80
CA GLU A 3 47.71 -46.91 12.19
C GLU A 3 46.79 -46.66 10.95
N HIS A 4 45.77 -47.51 10.78
CA HIS A 4 44.36 -47.30 10.38
C HIS A 4 43.90 -46.43 9.17
N PRO A 5 43.08 -47.01 8.24
CA PRO A 5 42.27 -46.26 7.27
C PRO A 5 41.06 -45.59 7.95
N HIS A 6 40.74 -44.35 7.57
CA HIS A 6 39.55 -43.64 8.06
C HIS A 6 38.24 -44.28 7.53
N PRO A 7 37.29 -44.65 8.40
CA PRO A 7 35.99 -45.15 7.97
C PRO A 7 34.97 -44.03 7.74
N HIS A 8 33.92 -44.44 7.03
CA HIS A 8 32.82 -43.68 6.47
C HIS A 8 31.85 -43.00 7.46
N HIS A 9 31.18 -41.97 6.91
CA HIS A 9 29.79 -41.54 7.08
C HIS A 9 29.41 -40.40 8.05
N PRO A 10 28.32 -39.66 7.73
CA PRO A 10 28.23 -38.21 7.81
C PRO A 10 27.55 -37.77 9.10
N ARG A 11 27.75 -36.51 9.48
CA ARG A 11 26.98 -35.90 10.56
C ARG A 11 26.44 -34.55 10.11
N VAL A 12 25.18 -34.58 9.68
CA VAL A 12 24.29 -33.41 9.66
C VAL A 12 23.85 -33.16 11.11
N PRO A 13 24.09 -31.98 11.69
CA PRO A 13 23.21 -31.46 12.72
C PRO A 13 22.00 -30.81 12.04
N ALA A 14 20.84 -31.38 12.35
CA ALA A 14 19.53 -30.84 12.09
C ALA A 14 19.22 -29.65 13.02
N GLY A 15 18.35 -28.75 12.55
CA GLY A 15 17.84 -27.60 13.30
C GLY A 15 18.89 -26.49 13.36
N GLU A 16 18.63 -25.25 12.98
CA GLU A 16 17.43 -24.48 13.31
C GLU A 16 17.24 -23.49 12.16
N ALA A 17 16.17 -23.64 11.39
CA ALA A 17 15.70 -22.54 10.57
C ALA A 17 15.32 -21.43 11.56
N VAL A 18 16.13 -20.37 11.63
CA VAL A 18 15.67 -19.09 12.17
C VAL A 18 14.65 -18.56 11.18
N THR A 19 13.45 -19.13 11.25
CA THR A 19 12.24 -18.50 10.77
C THR A 19 11.96 -17.39 11.77
N THR A 20 12.61 -16.24 11.61
CA THR A 20 12.08 -15.01 12.18
C THR A 20 10.80 -14.71 11.42
N THR A 21 9.70 -15.36 11.78
CA THR A 21 8.37 -14.78 11.58
C THR A 21 8.35 -13.53 12.44
N ALA A 22 8.80 -12.42 11.87
CA ALA A 22 8.39 -11.12 12.32
C ALA A 22 6.88 -11.11 12.13
N THR A 23 6.14 -11.41 13.20
CA THR A 23 4.75 -11.05 13.31
C THR A 23 4.75 -9.53 13.27
N THR A 24 4.59 -8.98 12.07
CA THR A 24 4.23 -7.58 11.90
C THR A 24 2.83 -7.50 12.51
N THR A 25 2.76 -7.15 13.79
CA THR A 25 1.54 -6.67 14.40
C THR A 25 0.99 -5.63 13.44
N PRO A 26 -0.24 -5.75 12.95
CA PRO A 26 -0.81 -4.67 12.17
C PRO A 26 -0.84 -3.48 13.11
N THR A 27 0.07 -2.52 12.88
CA THR A 27 -0.10 -1.19 13.40
C THR A 27 -1.41 -0.74 12.82
N THR A 28 -2.46 -0.82 13.63
CA THR A 28 -3.73 -0.14 13.36
C THR A 28 -3.42 1.34 13.39
N GLY A 29 -2.85 1.85 12.29
CA GLY A 29 -2.81 3.27 12.03
C GLY A 29 -4.25 3.76 12.09
N LEU A 30 -4.46 4.88 12.78
CA LEU A 30 -5.76 5.54 12.77
C LEU A 30 -6.24 5.64 11.32
N ALA A 31 -7.28 4.88 10.97
CA ALA A 31 -7.88 4.93 9.66
C ALA A 31 -8.76 6.19 9.57
N THR A 32 -8.12 7.36 9.54
CA THR A 32 -8.72 8.67 9.22
C THR A 32 -8.86 8.88 7.72
N ASP A 33 -8.93 7.79 6.96
CA ASP A 33 -8.98 7.83 5.50
C ASP A 33 -10.28 8.48 4.98
N HIS A 34 -11.29 8.71 5.84
CA HIS A 34 -12.52 9.43 5.51
C HIS A 34 -13.23 8.93 4.23
N GLY A 35 -12.98 7.68 3.82
CA GLY A 35 -13.53 7.07 2.62
C GLY A 35 -12.71 7.28 1.34
N LEU A 36 -11.47 7.74 1.41
CA LEU A 36 -10.50 7.79 0.30
C LEU A 36 -10.12 6.40 -0.23
N ARG A 37 -10.27 5.31 0.55
CA ARG A 37 -10.14 3.92 0.06
C ARG A 37 -11.33 3.45 -0.76
N ARG A 38 -12.43 4.21 -0.81
CA ARG A 38 -13.51 3.91 -1.76
C ARG A 38 -12.97 4.18 -3.15
N HIS A 39 -13.34 3.34 -4.11
CA HIS A 39 -12.94 3.52 -5.50
C HIS A 39 -13.25 4.96 -5.94
N PRO A 40 -12.24 5.76 -6.34
CA PRO A 40 -12.46 7.16 -6.66
C PRO A 40 -13.29 7.30 -7.93
N ALA A 41 -14.00 8.42 -8.07
CA ALA A 41 -14.85 8.71 -9.22
C ALA A 41 -14.12 9.65 -10.21
N PRO A 42 -13.70 9.16 -11.40
CA PRO A 42 -13.09 9.99 -12.41
C PRO A 42 -14.10 10.98 -13.01
N ALA A 43 -13.63 12.13 -13.48
CA ALA A 43 -14.49 13.02 -14.25
C ALA A 43 -14.69 12.44 -15.67
N PRO A 44 -15.92 12.48 -16.23
CA PRO A 44 -16.17 12.01 -17.59
C PRO A 44 -15.25 12.72 -18.60
N GLY A 45 -14.59 11.95 -19.47
CA GLY A 45 -13.72 12.49 -20.51
C GLY A 45 -12.36 13.06 -20.04
N CYS A 46 -12.07 13.04 -18.73
CA CYS A 46 -10.77 13.49 -18.23
C CYS A 46 -9.73 12.36 -18.29
N THR A 47 -8.79 12.45 -19.22
CA THR A 47 -7.69 11.48 -19.37
C THR A 47 -6.83 11.36 -18.12
N VAL A 48 -6.58 12.46 -17.40
CA VAL A 48 -5.78 12.43 -16.17
C VAL A 48 -6.51 11.66 -15.06
N CYS A 49 -7.81 11.87 -14.90
CA CYS A 49 -8.60 11.08 -13.96
C CYS A 49 -8.66 9.60 -14.35
N ALA A 50 -8.74 9.28 -15.64
CA ALA A 50 -8.72 7.89 -16.11
C ALA A 50 -7.38 7.21 -15.78
N LEU A 51 -6.26 7.88 -16.05
CA LEU A 51 -4.93 7.37 -15.72
C LEU A 51 -4.78 7.15 -14.21
N LEU A 52 -5.20 8.10 -13.38
CA LEU A 52 -5.13 7.95 -11.93
C LEU A 52 -5.98 6.79 -11.39
N ILE A 53 -7.07 6.40 -12.08
CA ILE A 53 -7.86 5.22 -11.73
C ILE A 53 -7.09 3.93 -11.99
N GLU A 54 -6.35 3.85 -13.10
CA GLU A 54 -5.49 2.70 -13.40
C GLU A 54 -4.38 2.55 -12.36
N TRP A 55 -3.76 3.67 -11.96
CA TRP A 55 -2.73 3.69 -10.92
C TRP A 55 -3.29 3.38 -9.54
N PHE A 56 -4.49 3.88 -9.22
CA PHE A 56 -5.22 3.48 -8.02
C PHE A 56 -5.40 1.95 -7.98
N GLY A 57 -5.87 1.33 -9.08
CA GLY A 57 -6.03 -0.12 -9.17
C GLY A 57 -4.71 -0.88 -9.01
N HIS A 58 -3.62 -0.35 -9.58
CA HIS A 58 -2.28 -0.91 -9.44
C HIS A 58 -1.82 -0.99 -7.98
N TYR A 59 -2.00 0.09 -7.23
CA TYR A 59 -1.56 0.19 -5.83
C TYR A 59 -2.56 -0.40 -4.82
N ALA A 60 -3.86 -0.35 -5.10
CA ALA A 60 -4.90 -0.88 -4.22
C ALA A 60 -5.02 -2.41 -4.29
N GLY A 61 -4.47 -3.05 -5.31
CA GLY A 61 -4.44 -4.51 -5.45
C GLY A 61 -3.68 -5.21 -4.31
N THR A 62 -3.80 -6.53 -4.24
CA THR A 62 -3.04 -7.36 -3.28
C THR A 62 -1.71 -7.81 -3.87
N GLY A 63 -0.71 -8.04 -3.01
CA GLY A 63 0.59 -8.59 -3.41
C GLY A 63 1.74 -7.57 -3.37
N PRO A 64 2.89 -7.86 -4.01
CA PRO A 64 4.13 -7.10 -3.83
C PRO A 64 4.10 -5.64 -4.29
N ARG A 65 3.10 -5.28 -5.10
CA ARG A 65 2.88 -3.93 -5.63
C ARG A 65 1.84 -3.14 -4.83
N HIS A 66 1.28 -3.74 -3.78
CA HIS A 66 0.33 -3.08 -2.89
C HIS A 66 1.01 -1.90 -2.19
N ASP A 67 0.44 -0.70 -2.36
CA ASP A 67 0.88 0.51 -1.68
C ASP A 67 -0.35 1.34 -1.30
N ALA A 68 -0.74 1.24 -0.02
CA ALA A 68 -1.91 1.95 0.48
C ALA A 68 -1.74 3.47 0.45
N SER A 69 -0.52 4.00 0.59
CA SER A 69 -0.28 5.45 0.54
C SER A 69 -0.46 5.97 -0.87
N ALA A 70 0.19 5.32 -1.84
CA ALA A 70 0.11 5.71 -3.24
C ALA A 70 -1.32 5.57 -3.80
N ALA A 71 -2.08 4.57 -3.34
CA ALA A 71 -3.50 4.44 -3.67
C ALA A 71 -4.33 5.63 -3.13
N VAL A 72 -4.09 6.04 -1.87
CA VAL A 72 -4.77 7.20 -1.27
C VAL A 72 -4.40 8.49 -2.01
N ASP A 73 -3.15 8.67 -2.38
CA ASP A 73 -2.70 9.83 -3.15
C ASP A 73 -3.45 9.92 -4.48
N CYS A 74 -3.57 8.80 -5.21
CA CYS A 74 -4.37 8.75 -6.45
C CYS A 74 -5.83 9.17 -6.20
N ALA A 75 -6.45 8.71 -5.11
CA ALA A 75 -7.82 9.08 -4.77
C ALA A 75 -7.98 10.57 -4.42
N VAL A 76 -7.01 11.14 -3.69
CA VAL A 76 -6.96 12.57 -3.36
C VAL A 76 -6.80 13.41 -4.61
N GLU A 77 -5.89 13.04 -5.50
CA GLU A 77 -5.67 13.74 -6.77
C GLU A 77 -6.93 13.71 -7.64
N ILE A 78 -7.61 12.56 -7.77
CA ILE A 78 -8.86 12.45 -8.54
C ILE A 78 -9.97 13.35 -7.96
N ARG A 79 -10.05 13.46 -6.62
CA ARG A 79 -11.04 14.28 -5.93
C ARG A 79 -10.76 15.77 -6.09
N ASN A 80 -9.48 16.15 -6.04
CA ASN A 80 -9.03 17.54 -6.05
C ASN A 80 -8.74 18.06 -7.47
N HIS A 81 -8.66 17.20 -8.48
CA HIS A 81 -8.39 17.57 -9.87
C HIS A 81 -9.38 18.65 -10.34
N PRO A 82 -8.91 19.78 -10.88
CA PRO A 82 -9.77 20.89 -11.28
C PRO A 82 -10.71 20.52 -12.44
N HIS A 83 -12.02 20.66 -12.21
CA HIS A 83 -13.08 20.46 -13.20
C HIS A 83 -14.16 21.53 -13.08
N ASP A 84 -15.00 21.64 -14.11
CA ASP A 84 -16.22 22.46 -14.09
C ASP A 84 -17.44 21.56 -14.36
N PRO A 85 -18.34 21.36 -13.37
CA PRO A 85 -18.27 21.85 -11.99
C PRO A 85 -17.18 21.12 -11.16
N PRO A 86 -16.66 21.75 -10.10
CA PRO A 86 -15.67 21.12 -9.24
C PRO A 86 -16.28 19.98 -8.42
N LYS A 87 -15.55 18.87 -8.28
CA LYS A 87 -15.96 17.73 -7.43
C LYS A 87 -15.93 18.06 -5.94
N MET A 88 -14.95 18.87 -5.54
CA MET A 88 -14.78 19.31 -4.17
C MET A 88 -15.34 20.72 -3.99
N THR A 89 -16.23 20.90 -3.01
CA THR A 89 -16.94 22.15 -2.74
C THR A 89 -16.32 22.97 -1.59
N LEU A 90 -15.01 22.79 -1.34
CA LEU A 90 -14.31 23.59 -0.33
C LEU A 90 -14.42 25.08 -0.67
N LYS A 91 -14.78 25.89 0.32
CA LYS A 91 -14.87 27.34 0.15
C LYS A 91 -13.46 27.89 -0.08
N ARG A 92 -13.27 28.59 -1.21
CA ARG A 92 -11.98 29.16 -1.63
C ARG A 92 -11.33 30.10 -0.60
N HIS A 93 -12.12 30.78 0.25
CA HIS A 93 -11.65 31.93 1.03
C HIS A 93 -11.77 31.83 2.55
N ALA A 94 -12.25 30.72 3.13
CA ALA A 94 -12.25 30.60 4.58
C ALA A 94 -12.37 29.15 5.06
N PRO A 95 -11.59 28.74 6.07
CA PRO A 95 -11.97 27.60 6.89
C PRO A 95 -13.32 27.89 7.58
N PRO A 96 -14.10 26.86 7.94
CA PRO A 96 -15.26 27.05 8.80
C PRO A 96 -14.84 27.71 10.14
N PRO A 97 -15.72 28.50 10.79
CA PRO A 97 -15.41 29.09 12.09
C PRO A 97 -15.11 27.99 13.13
N PRO A 98 -14.25 28.26 14.12
CA PRO A 98 -14.01 27.32 15.22
C PRO A 98 -15.33 27.03 15.95
N ARG A 99 -15.54 25.78 16.34
CA ARG A 99 -16.69 25.34 17.14
C ARG A 99 -16.47 25.62 18.62
#